data_AF-A0A661QCG5-F1
#
_entry.id   AF-A0A661QCG5-F1
#
_cell.length_a   1.000
_cell.length_b   1.000
_cell.length_c   1.000
_cell.angle_alpha   90.00
_cell.angle_beta   90.00
_cell.angle_gamma   90.00
#
_symmetry.space_group_name_H-M   'P 1'
#
loop_
_entity.id
_entity.type
_entity.pdbx_description
1 polymer ?
#
loop_
_entity_poly.entity_id
_entity_poly.type
_entity_poly.pdbx_seq_one_letter_code
_entity_poly.pdbx_strand_id
1 'polypeptide(L)'
;FSSETPSCQSVPISVYLNDVKGGEQGNMVNRVNTLSIYIPKSKMEKRPVDRLMKLSRSKERSINYLVVEAILQYLDREERKKK
;
A
#
# COMPACT_ATOMS: atom_id res chain seq x y z
N PHE A 1 -37.13 4.79 11.98
CA PHE A 1 -36.09 3.77 11.85
C PHE A 1 -34.74 4.46 11.71
N SER A 2 -34.03 4.66 12.83
CA SER A 2 -32.67 5.18 12.80
C SER A 2 -31.76 4.10 12.24
N SER A 3 -31.27 4.28 11.01
CA SER A 3 -30.22 3.47 10.43
C SER A 3 -28.90 3.85 11.12
N GLU A 4 -28.57 3.15 12.19
CA GLU A 4 -27.23 3.20 12.77
C GLU A 4 -26.24 2.72 11.71
N THR A 5 -25.52 3.67 11.09
CA THR A 5 -24.40 3.34 10.22
C THR A 5 -23.37 2.57 11.05
N PRO A 6 -22.92 1.37 10.64
CA PRO A 6 -21.95 0.62 11.43
C PRO A 6 -20.67 1.44 11.52
N SER A 7 -20.30 1.81 12.75
CA SER A 7 -19.11 2.60 13.04
C SER A 7 -17.90 1.97 12.33
N CYS A 8 -17.39 2.73 11.36
CA CYS A 8 -16.28 2.34 10.51
C CYS A 8 -14.99 2.35 11.33
N GLN A 9 -14.52 1.19 11.77
CA GLN A 9 -13.14 1.05 12.22
C GLN A 9 -12.25 0.93 10.99
N SER A 10 -11.65 2.06 10.60
CA SER A 10 -10.64 2.15 9.55
C SER A 10 -9.25 2.12 10.19
N VAL A 11 -8.32 1.37 9.61
CA VAL A 11 -6.91 1.41 10.01
C VAL A 11 -6.13 2.12 8.89
N PRO A 12 -5.63 3.34 9.10
CA PRO A 12 -4.80 4.01 8.11
C PRO A 12 -3.45 3.30 8.02
N ILE A 13 -3.07 2.86 6.82
CA ILE A 13 -1.70 2.40 6.55
C ILE A 13 -0.99 3.50 5.77
N SER A 14 0.06 4.08 6.36
CA SER A 14 0.93 5.06 5.71
C SER A 14 2.09 4.34 5.02
N VAL A 15 2.14 4.40 3.69
CA VAL A 15 3.20 3.85 2.86
C VAL A 15 4.08 4.99 2.37
N TYR A 16 5.40 4.84 2.47
CA TYR A 16 6.36 5.78 1.90
C TYR A 16 6.74 5.32 0.49
N LEU A 17 6.52 6.17 -0.49
CA LEU A 17 7.00 6.02 -1.87
C LEU A 17 8.21 6.92 -2.04
N ASN A 18 9.33 6.35 -2.47
CA ASN A 18 10.51 7.12 -2.86
C ASN A 18 10.42 7.37 -4.35
N ASP A 19 10.16 8.61 -4.75
CA ASP A 19 10.27 9.02 -6.16
C ASP A 19 11.75 9.21 -6.52
N VAL A 20 12.31 8.32 -7.36
CA VAL A 20 13.62 8.55 -7.98
C VAL A 20 13.40 9.28 -9.30
N LYS A 21 13.35 10.61 -9.24
CA LYS A 21 13.34 11.45 -10.45
C LYS A 21 14.76 11.50 -11.02
N GLY A 22 14.99 10.82 -12.14
CA GLY A 22 16.16 11.06 -12.99
C GLY A 22 16.05 12.46 -13.60
N GLY A 23 16.71 13.43 -12.98
CA GLY A 23 16.85 14.79 -13.48
C GLY A 23 18.31 15.18 -13.42
N GLU A 24 18.87 15.57 -14.56
CA GLU A 24 20.24 16.03 -14.70
C GLU A 24 20.52 17.21 -13.74
N GLN A 25 21.70 17.16 -13.12
CA GLN A 25 22.32 18.17 -12.26
C GLN A 25 21.75 18.36 -10.84
N GLY A 26 22.41 17.68 -9.89
CA GLY A 26 23.03 18.40 -8.78
C GLY A 26 22.23 18.65 -7.50
N ASN A 27 21.02 18.11 -7.33
CA ASN A 27 20.39 18.06 -5.99
C ASN A 27 19.50 16.82 -5.85
N MET A 28 19.95 15.85 -5.06
CA MET A 28 19.26 14.59 -4.81
C MET A 28 18.06 14.83 -3.88
N VAL A 29 16.96 15.38 -4.42
CA VAL A 29 15.73 15.57 -3.64
C VAL A 29 14.99 14.25 -3.58
N ASN A 30 15.23 13.47 -2.53
CA ASN A 30 14.41 12.30 -2.21
C ASN A 30 13.02 12.79 -1.77
N ARG A 31 12.08 12.89 -2.71
CA ARG A 31 10.68 13.19 -2.39
C ARG A 31 10.06 11.92 -1.85
N VAL A 32 9.96 11.87 -0.53
CA VAL A 32 9.20 10.84 0.17
C VAL A 32 7.73 11.22 0.07
N ASN A 33 7.00 10.56 -0.83
CA ASN A 33 5.56 10.74 -0.95
C ASN A 33 4.86 9.75 -0.01
N THR A 34 4.03 10.24 0.89
CA THR A 34 3.26 9.38 1.80
C THR A 34 1.90 9.06 1.18
N LEU A 35 1.61 7.76 0.98
CA LEU A 35 0.32 7.27 0.52
C LEU A 35 -0.44 6.62 1.68
N SER A 36 -1.60 7.17 2.04
CA SER A 36 -2.51 6.59 3.03
C SER A 36 -3.53 5.68 2.35
N ILE A 37 -3.56 4.39 2.71
CA ILE A 37 -4.45 3.40 2.08
C ILE A 37 -5.60 3.04 3.02
N TYR A 38 -6.82 3.08 2.50
CA TYR A 38 -8.03 2.62 3.18
C TYR A 38 -8.42 1.21 2.77
N ILE A 39 -8.66 0.34 3.75
CA ILE A 39 -9.14 -1.03 3.53
C ILE A 39 -10.63 -1.10 3.87
N PRO A 40 -11.53 -1.36 2.90
CA PRO A 40 -12.95 -1.46 3.17
C PRO A 40 -13.28 -2.67 4.06
N LYS A 41 -14.30 -2.52 4.92
CA LYS A 41 -14.73 -3.55 5.89
C LYS A 41 -15.04 -4.91 5.25
N SER A 42 -15.62 -4.93 4.06
CA SER A 42 -15.87 -6.15 3.27
C SER A 42 -14.62 -6.93 2.91
N LYS A 43 -13.43 -6.30 2.99
CA LYS A 43 -12.13 -6.94 2.76
C LYS A 43 -11.37 -7.18 4.07
N MET A 44 -11.86 -6.68 5.21
CA MET A 44 -11.26 -6.93 6.53
C MET A 44 -11.42 -8.40 6.98
N GLU A 45 -12.48 -9.09 6.55
CA GLU A 45 -12.66 -10.53 6.80
C GLU A 45 -11.49 -11.36 6.23
N LYS A 46 -10.87 -10.88 5.14
CA LYS A 46 -9.68 -11.52 4.54
C LYS A 46 -8.39 -11.25 5.30
N ARG A 47 -8.47 -10.47 6.39
CA ARG A 47 -7.37 -10.09 7.28
C ARG A 47 -6.08 -9.70 6.55
N PRO A 48 -6.15 -8.75 5.60
CA PRO A 48 -5.00 -8.40 4.76
C PRO A 48 -3.81 -7.87 5.59
N VAL A 49 -4.08 -7.10 6.65
CA VAL A 49 -3.05 -6.55 7.54
C VAL A 49 -2.32 -7.66 8.30
N ASP A 50 -3.05 -8.59 8.91
CA ASP A 50 -2.45 -9.73 9.62
C ASP A 50 -1.60 -10.60 8.69
N ARG A 51 -2.10 -10.84 7.47
CA ARG A 51 -1.38 -11.60 6.43
C ARG A 51 -0.10 -10.89 6.00
N LEU A 52 -0.17 -9.57 5.79
CA LEU A 52 1.00 -8.74 5.50
C LEU A 52 2.01 -8.75 6.64
N MET A 53 1.56 -8.68 7.90
CA MET A 53 2.43 -8.72 9.07
C MET A 53 3.10 -10.09 9.26
N LYS A 54 2.39 -11.18 8.97
CA LYS A 54 3.00 -12.52 8.98
C LYS A 54 4.03 -12.66 7.86
N LEU A 55 3.71 -12.15 6.67
CA LEU A 55 4.61 -12.19 5.52
C LEU A 55 5.85 -11.31 5.72
N SER A 56 5.69 -10.14 6.36
CA SER A 56 6.78 -9.20 6.65
C SER A 56 7.81 -9.84 7.57
N ARG A 57 7.35 -10.53 8.62
CA ARG A 57 8.20 -11.31 9.53
C ARG A 57 8.90 -12.46 8.81
N SER A 58 8.19 -13.20 7.97
CA SER A 58 8.76 -14.33 7.23
C SER A 58 9.80 -13.92 6.18
N LYS A 59 9.69 -12.71 5.61
CA LYS A 59 10.59 -12.21 4.58
C LYS A 59 11.65 -11.24 5.11
N GLU A 60 11.62 -10.91 6.40
CA GLU A 60 12.45 -9.87 7.02
C GLU A 60 12.37 -8.52 6.31
N ARG A 61 11.17 -8.18 5.79
CA ARG A 61 10.92 -6.90 5.09
C ARG A 61 9.88 -6.08 5.83
N SER A 62 9.91 -4.76 5.65
CA SER A 62 8.88 -3.89 6.20
C SER A 62 7.54 -4.12 5.48
N ILE A 63 6.42 -3.89 6.19
CA ILE A 63 5.09 -3.94 5.58
C ILE A 63 5.00 -2.96 4.40
N ASN A 64 5.60 -1.77 4.54
CA ASN A 64 5.63 -0.77 3.48
C ASN A 64 6.29 -1.31 2.20
N TYR A 65 7.42 -2.02 2.32
CA TYR A 65 8.07 -2.66 1.18
C TYR A 65 7.12 -3.63 0.47
N LEU A 66 6.44 -4.49 1.22
CA LEU A 66 5.51 -5.48 0.67
C LEU A 66 4.30 -4.82 -0.02
N VAL A 67 3.81 -3.71 0.53
CA VAL A 67 2.69 -2.98 -0.08
C VAL A 67 3.11 -2.34 -1.39
N VAL A 68 4.27 -1.69 -1.46
CA VAL A 68 4.81 -1.13 -2.71
C VAL A 68 5.02 -2.22 -3.75
N GLU A 69 5.64 -3.34 -3.35
CA GLU A 69 5.86 -4.49 -4.22
C GLU A 69 4.54 -5.03 -4.79
N ALA A 70 3.49 -5.15 -3.95
CA ALA A 70 2.17 -5.61 -4.37
C ALA A 70 1.49 -4.63 -5.35
N ILE A 71 1.68 -3.32 -5.17
CA ILE A 71 1.16 -2.30 -6.10
C ILE A 71 1.84 -2.44 -7.46
N LEU A 72 3.18 -2.54 -7.51
CA LEU A 72 3.93 -2.72 -8.76
C LEU A 72 3.51 -4.00 -9.48
N GLN A 73 3.44 -5.13 -8.77
CA GLN A 73 2.99 -6.40 -9.34
C GLN A 73 1.57 -6.33 -9.91
N TYR A 74 0.67 -5.58 -9.25
CA TYR A 74 -0.68 -5.35 -9.75
C TYR A 74 -0.66 -4.55 -11.06
N LEU A 75 0.09 -3.44 -11.11
CA LEU A 75 0.21 -2.61 -12.30
C LEU A 75 0.78 -3.40 -13.48
N ASP A 76 1.90 -4.11 -13.29
CA ASP A 76 2.51 -4.94 -14.34
C ASP A 76 1.53 -5.96 -14.91
N ARG A 77 0.67 -6.53 -14.07
CA ARG A 77 -0.33 -7.52 -14.49
C ARG A 77 -1.44 -6.85 -15.31
N GLU A 78 -1.91 -5.68 -14.90
CA GLU A 78 -2.98 -4.97 -15.64
C GLU A 78 -2.48 -4.34 -16.94
N GLU A 79 -1.23 -3.87 -17.00
CA GLU A 79 -0.61 -3.35 -18.23
C GLU A 79 -0.39 -4.46 -19.26
N ARG A 80 -0.01 -5.66 -18.81
CA ARG A 80 0.13 -6.84 -19.68
C ARG A 80 -1.18 -7.29 -20.32
N LYS A 81 -2.33 -7.05 -19.68
CA LYS A 81 -3.65 -7.37 -20.26
C LYS A 81 -4.09 -6.38 -21.34
N LYS A 82 -3.46 -5.21 -21.41
CA LYS A 82 -3.79 -4.15 -22.38
C LYS A 82 -2.92 -4.18 -23.64
N LYS A 83 -1.96 -5.11 -23.74
CA LYS A 83 -1.21 -5.44 -24.95
C LYS A 83 -1.77 -6.70 -25.58
#